data_AF-A0A7V8VIZ1-F1
#
_entry.id   AF-A0A7V8VIZ1-F1
#
_cell.length_a   1.000
_cell.length_b   1.000
_cell.length_c   1.000
_cell.angle_alpha   90.00
_cell.angle_beta   90.00
_cell.angle_gamma   90.00
#
_symmetry.space_group_name_H-M   'P 1'
#
loop_
_entity.id
_entity.type
_entity.pdbx_description
1 polymer ?
#
loop_
_entity_poly.entity_id
_entity_poly.type
_entity_poly.pdbx_seq_one_letter_code
_entity_poly.pdbx_strand_id
1 'polypeptide(L)'
;MKTKVLGRSSGPARNLCPKGNCRQVIVRVTTYQAQLNGKRGPTKVPRDGHIVAFGMDLGQPSKMSRKSLARDYGGKATAQLAILNKQRKGRLKLLRKSNDVEVERFLNEQPRYALKQPLRVNRGDIVGLTTPTWLPTLGKKDDSIWRASQNPDDPDQCGRTRFLKRESRPHRKLGSTRRYRCGYRNRILYWAYFVAKRDGDGGGGGGNRATVIGEQPSLPSGGVKP
;
A
#
# COMPACT_ATOMS: atom_id res chain seq x y z
N MET A 1 15.45 10.35 15.68
CA MET A 1 15.61 10.02 14.24
C MET A 1 14.48 10.71 13.47
N LYS A 2 14.76 11.34 12.33
CA LYS A 2 13.71 12.06 11.56
C LYS A 2 12.97 11.10 10.63
N THR A 3 11.67 10.97 10.82
CA THR A 3 10.80 10.18 9.95
C THR A 3 10.53 10.93 8.64
N LYS A 4 10.71 10.26 7.50
CA LYS A 4 10.36 10.76 6.17
C LYS A 4 9.13 10.03 5.65
N VAL A 5 8.21 10.77 5.03
CA VAL A 5 7.05 10.17 4.37
C VAL A 5 7.37 9.88 2.90
N LEU A 6 7.10 8.65 2.46
CA LEU A 6 7.20 8.21 1.06
C LEU A 6 5.79 8.05 0.47
N GLY A 7 5.57 8.42 -0.79
CA GLY A 7 4.30 8.20 -1.49
C GLY A 7 3.18 9.21 -1.21
N ARG A 8 3.42 10.23 -0.36
CA ARG A 8 2.44 11.29 -0.08
C ARG A 8 2.70 12.54 -0.93
N SER A 9 1.66 13.12 -1.51
CA SER A 9 1.72 14.47 -2.12
C SER A 9 1.20 15.53 -1.15
N SER A 10 1.56 16.79 -1.38
CA SER A 10 1.06 17.95 -0.62
C SER A 10 -0.38 18.39 -0.93
N GLY A 11 -1.01 17.92 -2.01
CA GLY A 11 -2.42 18.25 -2.32
C GLY A 11 -3.47 17.34 -1.65
N PRO A 12 -4.71 17.81 -1.44
CA PRO A 12 -5.80 16.99 -0.93
C PRO A 12 -6.08 15.85 -1.90
N ALA A 13 -5.89 14.63 -1.42
CA ALA A 13 -6.25 13.43 -2.15
C ALA A 13 -7.77 13.33 -2.20
N ARG A 14 -8.41 13.82 -3.27
CA ARG A 14 -9.84 13.58 -3.46
C ARG A 14 -10.03 12.10 -3.79
N ASN A 15 -10.45 11.32 -2.80
CA ASN A 15 -10.86 9.94 -2.98
C ASN A 15 -11.97 9.86 -4.03
N LEU A 16 -11.92 8.88 -4.94
CA LEU A 16 -12.98 8.65 -5.93
C LEU A 16 -14.27 8.14 -5.30
N CYS A 17 -14.21 7.71 -4.04
CA CYS A 17 -15.36 7.24 -3.29
C CYS A 17 -15.48 7.95 -1.93
N PRO A 18 -15.86 9.24 -1.89
CA PRO A 18 -16.06 9.92 -0.61
C PRO A 18 -17.21 9.28 0.18
N LYS A 19 -18.36 8.98 -0.45
CA LYS A 19 -19.48 8.21 0.13
C LYS A 19 -20.41 7.69 -0.97
N GLY A 20 -20.97 6.49 -0.85
CA GLY A 20 -22.10 6.02 -1.67
C GLY A 20 -21.83 4.75 -2.48
N ASN A 21 -22.58 4.56 -3.57
CA ASN A 21 -22.52 3.36 -4.42
C ASN A 21 -21.33 3.41 -5.39
N CYS A 22 -20.11 3.38 -4.83
CA CYS A 22 -18.88 3.34 -5.63
C CYS A 22 -18.40 1.88 -5.78
N ARG A 23 -17.79 1.60 -6.93
CA ARG A 23 -17.08 0.34 -7.23
C ARG A 23 -15.63 0.57 -7.63
N GLN A 24 -15.16 1.82 -7.56
CA GLN A 24 -13.79 2.24 -7.85
C GLN A 24 -12.88 1.87 -6.68
N VAL A 25 -12.58 0.58 -6.59
CA VAL A 25 -11.64 -0.02 -5.62
C VAL A 25 -10.53 -0.73 -6.39
N ILE A 26 -9.41 -0.99 -5.73
CA ILE A 26 -8.46 -2.00 -6.21
C ILE A 26 -8.83 -3.35 -5.59
N VAL A 27 -8.63 -4.45 -6.34
CA VAL A 27 -8.93 -5.80 -5.85
C VAL A 27 -7.77 -6.75 -6.13
N ARG A 28 -7.49 -7.62 -5.16
CA ARG A 28 -6.58 -8.78 -5.29
C ARG A 28 -5.26 -8.45 -6.01
N VAL A 29 -4.57 -7.40 -5.56
CA VAL A 29 -3.42 -6.84 -6.30
C VAL A 29 -2.32 -6.35 -5.36
N THR A 30 -1.08 -6.43 -5.81
CA THR A 30 0.03 -5.66 -5.26
C THR A 30 0.37 -4.54 -6.22
N THR A 31 0.40 -3.30 -5.74
CA THR A 31 0.66 -2.11 -6.54
C THR A 31 1.76 -1.24 -5.93
N TYR A 32 2.35 -0.38 -6.75
CA TYR A 32 3.15 0.75 -6.28
C TYR A 32 2.95 1.97 -7.16
N GLN A 33 3.20 3.15 -6.57
CA GLN A 33 3.22 4.41 -7.30
C GLN A 33 4.54 4.57 -8.07
N ALA A 34 4.47 4.52 -9.41
CA ALA A 34 5.62 4.77 -10.28
C ALA A 34 5.84 6.28 -10.49
N GLN A 35 4.75 7.05 -10.52
CA GLN A 35 4.72 8.50 -10.65
C GLN A 35 3.59 9.07 -9.80
N LEU A 36 3.83 10.19 -9.12
CA LEU A 36 2.84 10.93 -8.33
C LEU A 36 2.92 12.40 -8.73
N ASN A 37 1.85 12.95 -9.29
CA ASN A 37 1.79 14.34 -9.79
C ASN A 37 3.03 14.70 -10.64
N GLY A 38 3.35 13.89 -11.66
CA GLY A 38 4.53 14.08 -12.51
C GLY A 38 5.87 13.63 -11.91
N LYS A 39 5.99 13.50 -10.59
CA LYS A 39 7.26 13.11 -9.93
C LYS A 39 7.45 11.58 -9.93
N ARG A 40 8.57 11.12 -10.48
CA ARG A 40 8.90 9.68 -10.57
C ARG A 40 9.41 9.11 -9.25
N GLY A 41 9.11 7.83 -9.02
CA GLY A 41 9.60 7.06 -7.87
C GLY A 41 9.20 7.58 -6.48
N PRO A 42 7.95 8.04 -6.27
CA PRO A 42 7.53 8.64 -5.00
C PRO A 42 7.60 7.67 -3.80
N THR A 43 7.56 6.36 -4.05
CA THR A 43 7.65 5.30 -3.03
C THR A 43 8.98 4.55 -3.06
N LYS A 44 9.98 5.07 -3.81
CA LYS A 44 11.33 4.51 -3.83
C LYS A 44 12.06 4.90 -2.54
N VAL A 45 12.70 3.92 -1.92
CA VAL A 45 13.49 4.07 -0.70
C VAL A 45 14.78 4.82 -1.03
N PRO A 46 15.06 5.97 -0.37
CA PRO A 46 16.18 6.83 -0.73
C PRO A 46 17.54 6.34 -0.20
N ARG A 47 17.54 5.59 0.91
CA ARG A 47 18.72 5.02 1.57
C ARG A 47 18.28 3.88 2.50
N ASP A 48 19.23 3.13 3.03
CA ASP A 48 18.96 2.01 3.93
C ASP A 48 18.24 2.47 5.20
N GLY A 49 17.39 1.61 5.75
CA GLY A 49 16.62 1.90 6.96
C GLY A 49 15.45 0.96 7.16
N HIS A 50 14.36 1.51 7.72
CA HIS A 50 13.17 0.77 8.07
C HIS A 50 11.90 1.51 7.68
N ILE A 51 10.88 0.78 7.26
CA ILE A 51 9.51 1.27 7.29
C ILE A 51 8.91 0.87 8.64
N VAL A 52 8.35 1.84 9.36
CA VAL A 52 7.83 1.65 10.72
C VAL A 52 6.31 1.76 10.78
N ALA A 53 5.70 2.42 9.80
CA ALA A 53 4.26 2.58 9.70
C ALA A 53 3.86 2.85 8.24
N PHE A 54 2.57 2.78 7.97
CA PHE A 54 1.99 3.23 6.70
C PHE A 54 0.62 3.85 6.95
N GLY A 55 0.17 4.67 6.02
CA GLY A 55 -1.17 5.23 6.05
C GLY A 55 -1.80 5.18 4.68
N MET A 56 -3.11 5.31 4.65
CA MET A 56 -3.88 5.35 3.42
C MET A 56 -5.12 6.22 3.62
N ASP A 57 -5.60 6.79 2.53
CA ASP A 57 -6.91 7.45 2.46
C ASP A 57 -7.92 6.43 1.91
N LEU A 58 -9.00 6.25 2.66
CA LEU A 58 -10.03 5.26 2.40
C LEU A 58 -11.34 5.92 2.05
N GLY A 59 -11.91 5.49 0.93
CA GLY A 59 -13.25 5.85 0.54
C GLY A 59 -14.29 5.07 1.34
N GLN A 60 -15.56 5.44 1.18
CA GLN A 60 -16.68 4.83 1.90
C GLN A 60 -17.73 4.24 0.95
N PRO A 61 -17.47 3.03 0.40
CA PRO A 61 -18.50 2.30 -0.32
C PRO A 61 -19.71 2.01 0.57
N SER A 62 -20.91 2.06 -0.03
CA SER A 62 -22.16 1.74 0.66
C SER A 62 -22.16 0.32 1.24
N LYS A 63 -23.03 0.06 2.23
CA LYS A 63 -23.18 -1.29 2.80
C LYS A 63 -23.45 -2.35 1.71
N MET A 64 -24.27 -2.00 0.71
CA MET A 64 -24.58 -2.90 -0.42
C MET A 64 -23.35 -3.15 -1.29
N SER A 65 -22.60 -2.10 -1.66
CA SER A 65 -21.35 -2.25 -2.40
C SER A 65 -20.34 -3.11 -1.64
N ARG A 66 -20.18 -2.90 -0.32
CA ARG A 66 -19.28 -3.70 0.52
C ARG A 66 -19.68 -5.17 0.57
N LYS A 67 -20.98 -5.48 0.70
CA LYS A 67 -21.47 -6.87 0.64
C LYS A 67 -21.16 -7.54 -0.71
N SER A 68 -21.32 -6.82 -1.83
CA SER A 68 -20.92 -7.33 -3.15
C SER A 68 -19.42 -7.55 -3.22
N LEU A 69 -18.61 -6.56 -2.86
CA LEU A 69 -17.15 -6.65 -2.90
C LEU A 69 -16.60 -7.77 -2.02
N ALA A 70 -17.18 -7.97 -0.83
CA ALA A 70 -16.79 -9.06 0.05
C ALA A 70 -17.11 -10.43 -0.55
N ARG A 71 -18.29 -10.57 -1.17
CA ARG A 71 -18.68 -11.80 -1.88
C ARG A 71 -17.75 -12.09 -3.07
N ASP A 72 -17.44 -11.06 -3.85
CA ASP A 72 -16.71 -11.20 -5.12
C ASP A 72 -15.19 -11.34 -4.94
N TYR A 73 -14.65 -10.77 -3.85
CA TYR A 73 -13.19 -10.59 -3.67
C TYR A 73 -12.64 -11.10 -2.34
N GLY A 74 -13.38 -11.93 -1.60
CA GLY A 74 -12.81 -12.73 -0.51
C GLY A 74 -12.91 -12.10 0.88
N GLY A 75 -14.04 -11.45 1.18
CA GLY A 75 -14.38 -10.97 2.52
C GLY A 75 -14.08 -9.48 2.74
N LYS A 76 -13.75 -9.13 3.97
CA LYS A 76 -13.56 -7.73 4.39
C LYS A 76 -12.44 -7.03 3.62
N ALA A 77 -12.50 -5.70 3.53
CA ALA A 77 -11.41 -4.91 2.96
C ALA A 77 -10.10 -5.07 3.77
N THR A 78 -9.03 -5.48 3.10
CA THR A 78 -7.72 -5.72 3.71
C THR A 78 -6.60 -5.01 2.97
N ALA A 79 -5.59 -4.58 3.73
CA ALA A 79 -4.38 -3.97 3.21
C ALA A 79 -3.13 -4.56 3.86
N GLN A 80 -2.02 -4.52 3.13
CA GLN A 80 -0.71 -4.99 3.57
C GLN A 80 0.36 -4.15 2.89
N LEU A 81 1.41 -3.79 3.62
CA LEU A 81 2.57 -3.14 3.01
C LEU A 81 3.50 -4.19 2.40
N ALA A 82 4.08 -3.89 1.23
CA ALA A 82 5.04 -4.74 0.55
C ALA A 82 6.35 -4.01 0.29
N ILE A 83 7.48 -4.69 0.48
CA ILE A 83 8.80 -4.21 0.06
C ILE A 83 9.20 -4.97 -1.19
N LEU A 84 9.34 -4.23 -2.29
CA LEU A 84 9.62 -4.75 -3.62
C LEU A 84 11.00 -4.31 -4.08
N ASN A 85 11.77 -5.23 -4.66
CA ASN A 85 13.08 -4.91 -5.21
C ASN A 85 13.08 -5.10 -6.73
N LYS A 86 13.66 -4.14 -7.45
CA LYS A 86 13.75 -4.20 -8.91
C LYS A 86 14.69 -5.33 -9.34
N GLN A 87 14.21 -6.16 -10.24
CA GLN A 87 14.98 -7.21 -10.89
C GLN A 87 15.16 -6.88 -12.38
N ARG A 88 15.94 -7.70 -13.08
CA ARG A 88 16.11 -7.60 -14.53
C ARG A 88 14.75 -7.75 -15.26
N LYS A 89 14.67 -7.24 -16.49
CA LYS A 89 13.51 -7.37 -17.40
C LYS A 89 12.17 -6.89 -16.82
N GLY A 90 12.20 -5.83 -16.00
CA GLY A 90 10.98 -5.19 -15.47
C GLY A 90 10.19 -6.03 -14.44
N ARG A 91 10.84 -7.03 -13.83
CA ARG A 91 10.27 -7.83 -12.75
C ARG A 91 10.57 -7.19 -11.39
N LEU A 92 9.70 -7.40 -10.41
CA LEU A 92 9.94 -7.04 -9.01
C LEU A 92 9.91 -8.28 -8.14
N LYS A 93 10.87 -8.41 -7.22
CA LYS A 93 10.92 -9.44 -6.18
C LYS A 93 10.22 -8.94 -4.92
N LEU A 94 9.37 -9.77 -4.29
CA LEU A 94 8.82 -9.44 -2.98
C LEU A 94 9.84 -9.83 -1.91
N LEU A 95 10.43 -8.84 -1.24
CA LEU A 95 11.41 -9.06 -0.19
C LEU A 95 10.76 -9.26 1.17
N ARG A 96 9.80 -8.39 1.52
CA ARG A 96 9.15 -8.35 2.82
C ARG A 96 7.72 -7.87 2.69
N LYS A 97 6.91 -8.15 3.69
CA LYS A 97 5.54 -7.65 3.80
C LYS A 97 5.14 -7.47 5.26
N SER A 98 4.19 -6.59 5.54
CA SER A 98 3.58 -6.48 6.86
C SER A 98 2.57 -7.61 7.09
N ASN A 99 1.99 -7.66 8.29
CA ASN A 99 0.73 -8.36 8.51
C ASN A 99 -0.41 -7.66 7.75
N ASP A 100 -1.46 -8.41 7.46
CA ASP A 100 -2.69 -7.85 6.89
C ASP A 100 -3.41 -7.02 7.96
N VAL A 101 -4.00 -5.89 7.55
CA VAL A 101 -4.86 -5.05 8.39
C VAL A 101 -6.25 -4.98 7.77
N GLU A 102 -7.28 -5.19 8.59
CA GLU A 102 -8.67 -4.89 8.21
C GLU A 102 -8.91 -3.38 8.30
N VAL A 103 -9.51 -2.80 7.26
CA VAL A 103 -9.63 -1.34 7.14
C VAL A 103 -11.05 -0.81 7.24
N GLU A 104 -12.07 -1.68 7.25
CA GLU A 104 -13.47 -1.26 7.14
C GLU A 104 -13.97 -0.37 8.28
N ARG A 105 -13.34 -0.44 9.46
CA ARG A 105 -13.68 0.41 10.61
C ARG A 105 -13.23 1.86 10.45
N PHE A 106 -12.42 2.16 9.44
CA PHE A 106 -11.82 3.48 9.18
C PHE A 106 -12.15 3.99 7.76
N LEU A 107 -13.26 3.54 7.17
CA LEU A 107 -13.69 4.05 5.87
C LEU A 107 -14.07 5.53 6.00
N ASN A 108 -13.78 6.32 4.95
CA ASN A 108 -13.86 7.79 4.96
C ASN A 108 -12.79 8.48 5.83
N GLU A 109 -11.78 7.75 6.30
CA GLU A 109 -10.71 8.31 7.12
C GLU A 109 -9.33 8.12 6.46
N GLN A 110 -8.31 8.65 7.13
CA GLN A 110 -6.90 8.50 6.78
C GLN A 110 -6.11 7.72 7.85
N PRO A 111 -6.46 6.45 8.11
CA PRO A 111 -5.84 5.70 9.20
C PRO A 111 -4.33 5.54 9.00
N ARG A 112 -3.63 5.48 10.13
CA ARG A 112 -2.20 5.17 10.22
C ARG A 112 -2.02 3.86 10.97
N TYR A 113 -1.25 2.96 10.38
CA TYR A 113 -0.97 1.64 10.93
C TYR A 113 0.51 1.54 11.28
N ALA A 114 0.81 1.51 12.58
CA ALA A 114 2.14 1.18 13.06
C ALA A 114 2.42 -0.31 12.82
N LEU A 115 3.63 -0.62 12.38
CA LEU A 115 4.05 -1.99 12.15
C LEU A 115 4.56 -2.59 13.46
N LYS A 116 4.01 -3.75 13.85
CA LYS A 116 4.52 -4.52 15.01
C LYS A 116 6.02 -4.82 14.88
N GLN A 117 6.46 -5.09 13.65
CA GLN A 117 7.86 -5.29 13.31
C GLN A 117 8.22 -4.35 12.16
N PRO A 118 9.19 -3.43 12.35
CA PRO A 118 9.68 -2.59 11.27
C PRO A 118 10.22 -3.42 10.11
N LEU A 119 9.90 -3.03 8.87
CA LEU A 119 10.39 -3.71 7.69
C LEU A 119 11.71 -3.09 7.24
N ARG A 120 12.80 -3.83 7.34
CA ARG A 120 14.10 -3.40 6.80
C ARG A 120 14.01 -3.17 5.29
N VAL A 121 14.56 -2.06 4.84
CA VAL A 121 14.62 -1.66 3.43
C VAL A 121 16.02 -1.19 3.08
N ASN A 122 16.40 -1.42 1.82
CA ASN A 122 17.65 -0.93 1.25
C ASN A 122 17.38 0.18 0.24
N ARG A 123 18.39 1.01 -0.06
CA ARG A 123 18.33 2.02 -1.12
C ARG A 123 17.82 1.39 -2.42
N GLY A 124 16.80 2.01 -3.01
CA GLY A 124 16.23 1.60 -4.28
C GLY A 124 15.13 0.55 -4.21
N ASP A 125 14.88 -0.04 -3.04
CA ASP A 125 13.64 -0.77 -2.79
C ASP A 125 12.43 0.14 -3.02
N ILE A 126 11.28 -0.48 -3.29
CA ILE A 126 10.02 0.19 -3.58
C ILE A 126 9.02 -0.24 -2.52
N VAL A 127 8.38 0.74 -1.88
CA VAL A 127 7.26 0.48 -0.99
C VAL A 127 5.98 0.35 -1.81
N GLY A 128 5.39 -0.84 -1.78
CA GLY A 128 4.14 -1.19 -2.42
C GLY A 128 3.00 -1.37 -1.42
N LEU A 129 1.79 -1.41 -1.95
CA LEU A 129 0.55 -1.73 -1.25
C LEU A 129 -0.04 -3.00 -1.83
N THR A 130 -0.34 -3.97 -0.99
CA THR A 130 -1.02 -5.21 -1.34
C THR A 130 -2.42 -5.18 -0.74
N THR A 131 -3.43 -5.54 -1.54
CA THR A 131 -4.75 -5.92 -1.04
C THR A 131 -5.04 -7.37 -1.44
N PRO A 132 -5.10 -8.30 -0.47
CA PRO A 132 -5.56 -9.66 -0.72
C PRO A 132 -7.01 -9.74 -1.20
N THR A 133 -7.85 -8.79 -0.76
CA THR A 133 -9.29 -8.74 -1.03
C THR A 133 -9.63 -7.55 -1.93
N TRP A 134 -10.13 -6.46 -1.34
CA TRP A 134 -10.46 -5.20 -2.00
C TRP A 134 -10.09 -4.01 -1.11
N LEU A 135 -9.83 -2.85 -1.72
CA LEU A 135 -9.44 -1.65 -0.99
C LEU A 135 -9.91 -0.35 -1.69
N PRO A 136 -10.67 0.53 -1.02
CA PRO A 136 -11.20 1.76 -1.60
C PRO A 136 -10.21 2.94 -1.50
N THR A 137 -9.05 2.82 -2.14
CA THR A 137 -7.97 3.83 -2.04
C THR A 137 -7.64 4.50 -3.39
N LEU A 138 -8.55 4.44 -4.35
CA LEU A 138 -8.36 5.11 -5.64
C LEU A 138 -8.71 6.61 -5.53
N GLY A 139 -7.77 7.47 -5.92
CA GLY A 139 -7.95 8.90 -6.04
C GLY A 139 -8.28 9.32 -7.47
N LYS A 140 -8.76 10.56 -7.62
CA LYS A 140 -9.07 11.16 -8.94
C LYS A 140 -7.87 11.07 -9.90
N LYS A 141 -8.19 11.05 -11.20
CA LYS A 141 -7.18 11.09 -12.26
C LYS A 141 -6.39 12.40 -12.17
N ASP A 142 -5.08 12.26 -12.10
CA ASP A 142 -4.06 13.31 -12.14
C ASP A 142 -2.85 12.78 -12.93
N ASP A 143 -1.71 13.49 -12.90
CA ASP A 143 -0.45 13.05 -13.53
C ASP A 143 0.26 11.93 -12.75
N SER A 144 -0.50 11.08 -12.06
CA SER A 144 0.01 9.90 -11.38
C SER A 144 -0.12 8.64 -12.22
N ILE A 145 0.89 7.78 -12.08
CA ILE A 145 0.95 6.47 -12.71
C ILE A 145 1.28 5.46 -11.62
N TRP A 146 0.43 4.46 -11.46
CA TRP A 146 0.74 3.29 -10.65
C TRP A 146 0.89 2.06 -11.52
N ARG A 147 1.64 1.09 -11.00
CA ARG A 147 1.84 -0.21 -11.63
C ARG A 147 1.36 -1.29 -10.70
N ALA A 148 0.90 -2.41 -11.26
CA ALA A 148 0.38 -3.53 -10.50
C ALA A 148 0.98 -4.85 -10.91
N SER A 149 0.96 -5.80 -9.98
CA SER A 149 1.33 -7.19 -10.21
C SER A 149 0.43 -7.78 -11.29
N GLN A 150 1.03 -8.26 -12.37
CA GLN A 150 0.29 -8.95 -13.42
C GLN A 150 -0.08 -10.38 -12.98
N ASN A 151 -1.16 -10.89 -13.57
CA ASN A 151 -1.45 -12.31 -13.52
C ASN A 151 -0.34 -13.05 -14.30
N PRO A 152 0.41 -13.99 -13.70
CA PRO A 152 1.38 -14.79 -14.44
C PRO A 152 0.73 -15.55 -15.59
N ASP A 153 -0.53 -15.96 -15.42
CA ASP A 153 -1.26 -16.78 -16.39
C ASP A 153 -1.77 -15.95 -17.58
N ASP A 154 -1.72 -14.61 -17.47
CA ASP A 154 -2.14 -13.73 -18.56
C ASP A 154 -1.41 -12.37 -18.48
N PRO A 155 -0.18 -12.30 -19.03
CA PRO A 155 0.76 -11.20 -18.86
C PRO A 155 0.51 -9.97 -19.77
N ASP A 156 -0.38 -10.07 -20.76
CA ASP A 156 -0.60 -9.04 -21.79
C ASP A 156 -1.86 -8.20 -21.56
N GLN A 157 -2.58 -8.41 -20.46
CA GLN A 157 -3.79 -7.67 -20.09
C GLN A 157 -3.57 -6.25 -19.57
N CYS A 158 -2.79 -5.43 -20.26
CA CYS A 158 -2.79 -3.99 -20.00
C CYS A 158 -4.04 -3.34 -20.61
N GLY A 159 -5.23 -3.68 -20.09
CA GLY A 159 -6.52 -3.13 -20.52
C GLY A 159 -6.94 -1.89 -19.73
N ARG A 160 -7.56 -0.92 -20.41
CA ARG A 160 -8.01 0.38 -19.85
C ARG A 160 -9.13 0.26 -18.80
N THR A 161 -9.84 -0.86 -18.72
CA THR A 161 -11.17 -0.94 -18.08
C THR A 161 -11.28 -1.86 -16.87
N ARG A 162 -10.23 -2.53 -16.38
CA ARG A 162 -10.41 -3.50 -15.29
C ARG A 162 -9.40 -3.33 -14.16
N PHE A 163 -9.69 -2.41 -13.24
CA PHE A 163 -9.19 -2.43 -11.85
C PHE A 163 -9.73 -3.62 -11.02
N LEU A 164 -10.44 -4.53 -11.70
CA LEU A 164 -11.42 -5.48 -11.21
C LEU A 164 -11.39 -6.73 -12.09
N LYS A 165 -10.32 -7.53 -12.06
CA LYS A 165 -10.44 -8.92 -12.52
C LYS A 165 -10.41 -9.83 -11.33
N ARG A 166 -11.40 -10.70 -11.21
CA ARG A 166 -11.41 -11.79 -10.22
C ARG A 166 -10.15 -12.65 -10.35
N GLU A 167 -9.59 -12.76 -11.56
CA GLU A 167 -8.31 -13.45 -11.79
C GLU A 167 -7.08 -12.70 -11.29
N SER A 168 -7.15 -11.40 -10.94
CA SER A 168 -6.00 -10.69 -10.38
C SER A 168 -5.48 -11.44 -9.15
N ARG A 169 -4.15 -11.50 -9.05
CA ARG A 169 -3.44 -12.21 -7.98
C ARG A 169 -2.45 -11.26 -7.31
N PRO A 170 -2.57 -11.02 -5.99
CA PRO A 170 -1.61 -10.21 -5.25
C PRO A 170 -0.26 -10.94 -5.17
N HIS A 171 0.83 -10.17 -5.16
CA HIS A 171 2.19 -10.68 -5.00
C HIS A 171 2.44 -10.98 -3.51
N ARG A 172 2.16 -12.22 -3.06
CA ARG A 172 2.20 -12.60 -1.63
C ARG A 172 3.32 -13.55 -1.21
N LYS A 173 3.87 -14.31 -2.15
CA LYS A 173 4.94 -15.29 -1.86
C LYS A 173 6.27 -14.55 -1.73
N LEU A 174 6.83 -14.54 -0.52
CA LEU A 174 8.14 -13.95 -0.26
C LEU A 174 9.20 -14.61 -1.18
N GLY A 175 10.15 -13.82 -1.65
CA GLY A 175 11.19 -14.27 -2.57
C GLY A 175 10.74 -14.47 -4.02
N SER A 176 9.44 -14.55 -4.30
CA SER A 176 8.94 -14.67 -5.67
C SER A 176 9.09 -13.37 -6.47
N THR A 177 9.07 -13.48 -7.80
CA THR A 177 9.14 -12.33 -8.71
C THR A 177 7.90 -12.25 -9.59
N ARG A 178 7.40 -11.03 -9.82
CA ARG A 178 6.28 -10.76 -10.74
C ARG A 178 6.58 -9.59 -11.67
N ARG A 179 5.90 -9.57 -12.81
CA ARG A 179 5.94 -8.45 -13.76
C ARG A 179 4.97 -7.34 -13.32
N TYR A 180 5.39 -6.09 -13.55
CA TYR A 180 4.63 -4.87 -13.25
C TYR A 180 4.66 -3.93 -14.47
N ARG A 181 4.31 -4.47 -15.65
CA ARG A 181 4.41 -3.73 -16.92
C ARG A 181 3.29 -2.72 -17.12
N CYS A 182 2.06 -3.05 -16.74
CA CYS A 182 0.91 -2.17 -16.94
C CYS A 182 0.99 -0.93 -16.06
N GLY A 183 0.96 0.24 -16.69
CA GLY A 183 0.81 1.53 -16.04
C GLY A 183 -0.64 2.00 -16.11
N TYR A 184 -1.19 2.38 -14.97
CA TYR A 184 -2.56 2.85 -14.83
C TYR A 184 -2.55 4.33 -14.45
N ARG A 185 -3.36 5.13 -15.16
CA ARG A 185 -3.56 6.55 -14.86
C ARG A 185 -4.64 6.67 -13.80
N ASN A 186 -4.26 7.13 -12.61
CA ASN A 186 -5.04 7.49 -11.43
C ASN A 186 -4.05 7.51 -10.25
N ARG A 187 -4.50 7.90 -9.07
CA ARG A 187 -3.68 7.85 -7.86
C ARG A 187 -4.10 6.72 -6.93
N ILE A 188 -3.13 6.07 -6.28
CA ILE A 188 -3.39 5.14 -5.17
C ILE A 188 -3.06 5.87 -3.86
N LEU A 189 -4.02 6.08 -2.98
CA LEU A 189 -3.88 6.99 -1.86
C LEU A 189 -3.24 6.31 -0.65
N TYR A 190 -1.96 5.94 -0.74
CA TYR A 190 -1.18 5.38 0.37
C TYR A 190 0.18 6.05 0.51
N TRP A 191 0.75 5.96 1.70
CA TRP A 191 2.09 6.43 2.02
C TRP A 191 2.74 5.58 3.10
N ALA A 192 4.06 5.69 3.24
CA ALA A 192 4.84 4.96 4.23
C ALA A 192 5.74 5.90 5.04
N TYR A 193 5.94 5.55 6.31
CA TYR A 193 6.81 6.26 7.24
C TYR A 193 8.15 5.55 7.30
N PHE A 194 9.17 6.19 6.74
CA PHE A 194 10.53 5.69 6.62
C PHE A 194 11.43 6.32 7.66
N VAL A 195 12.23 5.50 8.33
CA VAL A 195 13.28 5.89 9.25
C VAL A 195 14.60 5.39 8.68
N ALA A 196 15.51 6.31 8.38
CA ALA A 196 16.80 5.94 7.82
C ALA A 196 17.73 5.34 8.89
N LYS A 197 18.60 4.44 8.46
CA LYS A 197 19.77 4.05 9.25
C LYS A 197 20.66 5.28 9.45
N ARG A 198 21.31 5.38 10.62
CA ARG A 198 22.36 6.38 10.84
C ARG A 198 23.60 5.94 10.07
N ASP A 199 24.30 6.90 9.48
CA ASP A 199 25.62 6.66 8.89
C ASP A 199 26.58 6.34 10.05
N GLY A 200 27.34 5.24 9.95
CA GLY A 200 28.25 4.75 11.01
C GLY A 200 27.77 3.53 11.81
N ASP A 201 26.54 3.07 11.57
CA ASP A 201 26.00 1.84 12.17
C ASP A 201 26.54 0.63 11.39
N GLY A 202 27.86 0.43 11.44
CA GLY A 202 28.61 -0.67 10.81
C GLY A 202 28.22 -2.02 11.38
N GLY A 203 28.43 -3.09 10.61
CA GLY A 203 27.87 -4.42 10.83
C GLY A 203 28.11 -5.04 12.21
N GLY A 204 27.06 -5.64 12.76
CA GLY A 204 27.13 -6.60 13.86
C GLY A 204 25.84 -7.43 13.84
N GLY A 205 25.94 -8.69 13.43
CA GLY A 205 24.86 -9.65 13.65
C GLY A 205 24.66 -9.83 15.14
N GLY A 206 23.44 -9.64 15.63
CA GLY A 206 23.10 -9.81 17.05
C GLY A 206 21.74 -9.20 17.35
N GLY A 207 20.86 -9.96 17.99
CA GLY A 207 19.46 -9.62 18.18
C GLY A 207 19.17 -8.37 19.02
N ASN A 208 17.93 -7.91 18.86
CA ASN A 208 17.11 -7.12 19.79
C ASN A 208 17.54 -5.69 20.17
N ARG A 209 16.79 -4.71 19.66
CA ARG A 209 15.79 -3.90 20.41
C ARG A 209 15.37 -2.71 19.53
N ALA A 210 14.15 -2.76 19.00
CA ALA A 210 13.51 -1.57 18.45
C ALA A 210 13.00 -0.73 19.63
N THR A 211 13.72 0.34 19.98
CA THR A 211 13.19 1.37 20.89
C THR A 211 12.01 2.04 20.18
N VAL A 212 10.80 1.72 20.65
CA VAL A 212 9.56 2.39 20.25
C VAL A 212 9.65 3.84 20.71
N ILE A 213 9.70 4.78 19.78
CA ILE A 213 9.48 6.20 20.07
C ILE A 213 8.34 6.66 19.19
N GLY A 214 7.20 6.93 19.83
CA GLY A 214 5.96 7.32 19.18
C GLY A 214 4.78 6.78 19.98
N GLU A 215 4.40 7.54 21.00
CA GLU A 215 3.13 7.45 21.70
C GLU A 215 1.99 7.12 20.70
N GLN A 216 1.26 6.05 20.99
CA GLN A 216 0.00 5.78 20.31
C GLN A 216 -0.94 6.95 20.64
N PRO A 217 -1.56 7.64 19.67
CA PRO A 217 -2.81 8.32 20.00
C PRO A 217 -3.79 7.22 20.41
N SER A 218 -4.21 7.27 21.67
CA SER A 218 -5.25 6.42 22.22
C SER A 218 -6.46 6.45 21.29
N LEU A 219 -6.98 5.27 20.99
CA LEU A 219 -8.31 5.15 20.38
C LEU A 219 -9.30 5.84 21.32
N PRO A 220 -10.21 6.70 20.83
CA PRO A 220 -11.26 7.22 21.69
C PRO A 220 -12.09 6.03 22.18
N SER A 221 -12.04 5.80 23.49
CA SER A 221 -12.93 4.92 24.22
C SER A 221 -14.35 5.38 23.91
N GLY A 222 -15.06 4.63 23.07
CA GLY A 222 -16.48 4.85 22.83
C GLY A 222 -17.22 4.61 24.14
N GLY A 223 -17.49 5.69 24.87
CA GLY A 223 -18.37 5.68 26.03
C GLY A 223 -19.76 5.24 25.58
N VAL A 224 -20.14 4.05 26.03
CA VAL A 224 -21.55 3.69 26.20
C VAL A 224 -22.08 4.63 27.28
N LYS A 225 -23.07 5.45 26.93
CA LYS A 225 -23.97 6.03 27.93
C LYS A 225 -25.30 5.28 27.88
N PRO A 226 -25.92 5.09 29.06
CA PRO A 226 -27.06 4.21 29.28
C PRO A 226 -28.33 4.64 28.54
#